data_AF-A0A8T3AU58-F1
#
_entry.id   AF-A0A8T3AU58-F1
#
_cell.length_a   1.000
_cell.length_b   1.000
_cell.length_c   1.000
_cell.angle_alpha   90.00
_cell.angle_beta   90.00
_cell.angle_gamma   90.00
#
_symmetry.space_group_name_H-M   'P 1'
#
loop_
_entity.id
_entity.type
_entity.pdbx_description
1 polymer ?
#
loop_
_entity_poly.entity_id
_entity_poly.type
_entity_poly.pdbx_seq_one_letter_code
_entity_poly.pdbx_strand_id
1 'polypeptide(L)'
;MPEDVMNHQCLGHNKTSSLLSRLGIKINDWNSEFVRIKYLHGEFKQKYEQKVKEVKVLEDELSDCRTELANTMRSVSLQNRQADRHQIDLEEAHATITRLLREQKVSEEKIASLEAKDKESQAIIAEKEAALSSSEPSRVIEDFKKSIAFKTIVQDHVEEARDHIYAIEVKGLEQQCTEDGFIRGFFKGVRLMQRKTGVSIEEVTPSQASADFPSGSDGDEVESDLRKVLDLDADDEIVDVE
;
A
#
# COMPACT_ATOMS: atom_id res chain seq x y z
N MET A 1 -119.29 -20.68 -97.73
CA MET A 1 -118.19 -20.93 -96.78
C MET A 1 -118.82 -21.12 -95.41
N PRO A 2 -118.59 -22.23 -94.69
CA PRO A 2 -119.32 -22.54 -93.44
C PRO A 2 -118.80 -21.66 -92.27
N GLU A 3 -119.71 -21.17 -91.43
CA GLU A 3 -119.43 -20.33 -90.25
C GLU A 3 -118.44 -20.96 -89.25
N ASP A 4 -118.31 -22.29 -89.21
CA ASP A 4 -117.34 -23.00 -88.37
C ASP A 4 -115.87 -22.69 -88.73
N VAL A 5 -115.57 -22.43 -90.01
CA VAL A 5 -114.19 -22.14 -90.44
C VAL A 5 -113.75 -20.73 -90.00
N MET A 6 -114.67 -19.77 -90.00
CA MET A 6 -114.42 -18.39 -89.57
C MET A 6 -114.25 -18.29 -88.04
N ASN A 7 -115.05 -19.05 -87.26
CA ASN A 7 -114.91 -19.07 -85.80
C ASN A 7 -113.60 -19.72 -85.33
N HIS A 8 -113.12 -20.77 -85.99
CA HIS A 8 -111.83 -21.39 -85.68
C HIS A 8 -110.63 -20.49 -86.05
N GLN A 9 -110.72 -19.72 -87.13
CA GLN A 9 -109.69 -18.72 -87.49
C GLN A 9 -109.62 -17.57 -86.48
N CYS A 10 -110.76 -17.03 -86.03
CA CYS A 10 -110.79 -15.98 -85.01
C CYS A 10 -110.27 -16.46 -83.64
N LEU A 11 -110.61 -17.68 -83.21
CA LEU A 11 -110.10 -18.27 -81.97
C LEU A 11 -108.59 -18.59 -82.03
N GLY A 12 -108.08 -19.05 -83.17
CA GLY A 12 -106.65 -19.30 -83.39
C GLY A 12 -105.82 -18.01 -83.42
N HIS A 13 -106.35 -16.96 -84.04
CA HIS A 13 -105.68 -15.65 -84.11
C HIS A 13 -105.61 -14.95 -82.74
N ASN A 14 -106.69 -15.02 -81.94
CA ASN A 14 -106.71 -14.45 -80.59
C ASN A 14 -105.75 -15.20 -79.63
N LYS A 15 -105.64 -16.53 -79.73
CA LYS A 15 -104.69 -17.31 -78.92
C LYS A 15 -103.24 -17.05 -79.29
N THR A 16 -102.92 -16.95 -80.58
CA THR A 16 -101.55 -16.65 -81.05
C THR A 16 -101.13 -15.21 -80.74
N SER A 17 -102.02 -14.23 -80.91
CA SER A 17 -101.79 -12.84 -80.51
C SER A 17 -101.57 -12.68 -78.99
N SER A 18 -102.36 -13.38 -78.17
CA SER A 18 -102.18 -13.42 -76.71
C SER A 18 -100.84 -14.04 -76.30
N LEU A 19 -100.45 -15.15 -76.93
CA LEU A 19 -99.16 -15.80 -76.66
C LEU A 19 -97.97 -14.92 -77.07
N LEU A 20 -98.03 -14.28 -78.23
CA LEU A 20 -96.98 -13.36 -78.70
C LEU A 20 -96.86 -12.13 -77.80
N SER A 21 -97.99 -11.56 -77.37
CA SER A 21 -97.99 -10.44 -76.41
C SER A 21 -97.38 -10.84 -75.07
N ARG A 22 -97.71 -12.04 -74.57
CA ARG A 22 -97.17 -12.58 -73.32
C ARG A 22 -95.69 -12.95 -73.43
N LEU A 23 -95.22 -13.36 -74.61
CA LEU A 23 -93.80 -13.55 -74.90
C LEU A 23 -93.06 -12.21 -74.93
N GLY A 24 -93.65 -11.19 -75.55
CA GLY A 24 -93.11 -9.82 -75.63
C GLY A 24 -92.94 -9.18 -74.25
N ILE A 25 -93.92 -9.33 -73.35
CA ILE A 25 -93.82 -8.86 -71.96
C ILE A 25 -92.64 -9.55 -71.25
N LYS A 26 -92.54 -10.88 -71.34
CA LYS A 26 -91.43 -11.61 -70.72
C LYS A 26 -90.07 -11.17 -71.26
N ILE A 27 -89.93 -10.98 -72.58
CA ILE A 27 -88.67 -10.53 -73.19
C ILE A 27 -88.28 -9.15 -72.65
N ASN A 28 -89.24 -8.23 -72.49
CA ASN A 28 -89.00 -6.91 -71.92
C ASN A 28 -88.59 -6.98 -70.43
N ASP A 29 -89.21 -7.88 -69.66
CA ASP A 29 -88.84 -8.12 -68.26
C ASP A 29 -87.40 -8.64 -68.16
N TRP A 30 -87.05 -9.65 -68.97
CA TRP A 30 -85.68 -10.20 -69.04
C TRP A 30 -84.66 -9.14 -69.46
N ASN A 31 -85.00 -8.28 -70.42
CA ASN A 31 -84.11 -7.21 -70.87
C ASN A 31 -83.90 -6.15 -69.77
N SER A 32 -84.97 -5.80 -69.05
CA SER A 32 -84.89 -4.87 -67.92
C SER A 32 -84.01 -5.42 -66.79
N GLU A 33 -84.15 -6.71 -66.47
CA GLU A 33 -83.29 -7.40 -65.51
C GLU A 33 -81.84 -7.48 -65.98
N PHE A 34 -81.59 -7.76 -67.25
CA PHE A 34 -80.24 -7.80 -67.81
C PHE A 34 -79.54 -6.43 -67.70
N VAL A 35 -80.23 -5.34 -68.05
CA VAL A 35 -79.72 -3.97 -67.91
C VAL A 35 -79.43 -3.65 -66.45
N ARG A 36 -80.33 -4.02 -65.53
CA ARG A 36 -80.13 -3.84 -64.08
C ARG A 36 -78.90 -4.59 -63.57
N ILE A 37 -78.72 -5.84 -63.98
CA ILE A 37 -77.55 -6.66 -63.61
C ILE A 37 -76.25 -6.03 -64.15
N LYS A 38 -76.25 -5.54 -65.40
CA LYS A 38 -75.09 -4.86 -65.98
C LYS A 38 -74.71 -3.59 -65.23
N TYR A 39 -75.70 -2.78 -64.85
CA TYR A 39 -75.49 -1.60 -64.03
C TYR A 39 -74.87 -1.95 -62.68
N LEU A 40 -75.48 -2.90 -61.95
CA LEU A 40 -74.96 -3.35 -60.65
C LEU A 40 -73.55 -3.92 -60.77
N HIS A 41 -73.26 -4.71 -61.80
CA HIS A 41 -71.92 -5.22 -62.06
C HIS A 41 -70.89 -4.09 -62.24
N GLY A 42 -71.25 -3.03 -62.95
CA GLY A 42 -70.42 -1.82 -63.08
C GLY A 42 -70.15 -1.15 -61.72
N GLU A 43 -71.18 -0.96 -60.90
CA GLU A 43 -71.03 -0.38 -59.56
C GLU A 43 -70.14 -1.25 -58.65
N PHE A 44 -70.32 -2.57 -58.66
CA PHE A 44 -69.49 -3.49 -57.88
C PHE A 44 -68.04 -3.47 -58.35
N LYS A 45 -67.80 -3.42 -59.67
CA LYS A 45 -66.45 -3.31 -60.21
C LYS A 45 -65.75 -2.03 -59.74
N GLN A 46 -66.44 -0.89 -59.78
CA GLN A 46 -65.88 0.38 -59.32
C GLN A 46 -65.57 0.36 -57.82
N LYS A 47 -66.49 -0.17 -56.99
CA LYS A 47 -66.25 -0.33 -55.54
C LYS A 47 -65.08 -1.25 -55.25
N TYR A 48 -64.95 -2.34 -56.00
CA TYR A 48 -63.83 -3.27 -55.87
C TYR A 48 -62.49 -2.59 -56.22
N GLU A 49 -62.41 -1.90 -57.34
CA GLU A 49 -61.21 -1.16 -57.75
C GLU A 49 -60.81 -0.08 -56.73
N GLN A 50 -61.79 0.64 -56.17
CA GLN A 50 -61.57 1.59 -55.08
C GLN A 50 -60.96 0.91 -53.84
N LYS A 51 -61.52 -0.23 -53.43
CA LYS A 51 -61.02 -1.00 -52.28
C LYS A 51 -59.61 -1.55 -52.51
N VAL A 52 -59.29 -1.98 -53.73
CA VAL A 52 -57.92 -2.41 -54.07
C VAL A 52 -56.92 -1.28 -53.88
N LYS A 53 -57.27 -0.05 -54.28
CA LYS A 53 -56.40 1.13 -54.06
C LYS A 53 -56.23 1.44 -52.58
N GLU A 54 -57.30 1.41 -51.80
CA GLU A 54 -57.25 1.62 -50.35
C GLU A 54 -56.37 0.58 -49.65
N VAL A 55 -56.53 -0.71 -49.99
CA VAL A 55 -55.69 -1.79 -49.43
C VAL A 55 -54.22 -1.57 -49.77
N LYS A 56 -53.91 -1.17 -51.01
CA LYS A 56 -52.53 -0.92 -51.41
C LYS A 56 -51.89 0.23 -50.61
N VAL A 57 -52.61 1.32 -50.38
CA VAL A 57 -52.12 2.44 -49.53
C VAL A 57 -51.85 1.95 -48.10
N LEU A 58 -52.76 1.17 -47.53
CA LEU A 58 -52.56 0.61 -46.19
C LEU A 58 -51.39 -0.38 -46.11
N GLU A 59 -51.12 -1.14 -47.17
CA GLU A 59 -49.95 -2.01 -47.25
C GLU A 59 -48.63 -1.22 -47.24
N ASP A 60 -48.59 -0.10 -47.97
CA ASP A 60 -47.43 0.80 -47.99
C ASP A 60 -47.22 1.46 -46.60
N GLU A 61 -48.28 2.00 -45.99
CA GLU A 61 -48.23 2.58 -44.63
C GLU A 61 -47.80 1.54 -43.57
N LEU A 62 -48.26 0.30 -43.69
CA LEU A 62 -47.87 -0.79 -42.80
C LEU A 62 -46.39 -1.15 -42.97
N SER A 63 -45.87 -1.09 -44.19
CA SER A 63 -44.44 -1.30 -44.46
C SER A 63 -43.61 -0.20 -43.78
N ASP A 64 -43.99 1.05 -43.93
CA ASP A 64 -43.30 2.19 -43.30
C ASP A 64 -43.32 2.06 -41.78
N CYS A 65 -44.47 1.79 -41.17
CA CYS A 65 -44.60 1.57 -39.72
C CYS A 65 -43.69 0.43 -39.21
N ARG A 66 -43.56 -0.67 -39.98
CA ARG A 66 -42.67 -1.78 -39.62
C ARG A 66 -41.20 -1.36 -39.64
N THR A 67 -40.81 -0.52 -40.60
CA THR A 67 -39.43 -0.03 -40.67
C THR A 67 -39.11 0.93 -39.53
N GLU A 68 -40.03 1.84 -39.19
CA GLU A 68 -39.88 2.76 -38.05
C GLU A 68 -39.80 2.01 -36.72
N LEU A 69 -40.66 1.00 -36.53
CA LEU A 69 -40.63 0.15 -35.35
C LEU A 69 -39.29 -0.58 -35.24
N ALA A 70 -38.79 -1.16 -36.33
CA ALA A 70 -37.50 -1.85 -36.34
C ALA A 70 -36.34 -0.91 -35.99
N ASN A 71 -36.34 0.32 -36.51
CA ASN A 71 -35.33 1.33 -36.21
C ASN A 71 -35.41 1.77 -34.74
N THR A 72 -36.61 1.99 -34.22
CA THR A 72 -36.84 2.34 -32.81
C THR A 72 -36.34 1.23 -31.88
N MET A 73 -36.68 -0.03 -32.18
CA MET A 73 -36.19 -1.19 -31.42
C MET A 73 -34.67 -1.27 -31.39
N ARG A 74 -34.00 -1.01 -32.53
CA ARG A 74 -32.53 -0.97 -32.59
C ARG A 74 -31.96 0.17 -31.75
N SER A 75 -32.55 1.36 -31.83
CA SER A 75 -32.13 2.53 -31.05
C SER A 75 -32.26 2.28 -29.55
N VAL A 76 -33.41 1.76 -29.09
CA VAL A 76 -33.65 1.42 -27.69
C VAL A 76 -32.68 0.33 -27.23
N SER A 77 -32.44 -0.69 -28.04
CA SER A 77 -31.47 -1.75 -27.71
C SER A 77 -30.05 -1.19 -27.55
N LEU A 78 -29.65 -0.23 -28.38
CA LEU A 78 -28.35 0.43 -28.28
C LEU A 78 -28.26 1.28 -27.00
N GLN A 79 -29.31 2.06 -26.69
CA GLN A 79 -29.38 2.86 -25.47
C GLN A 79 -29.33 1.99 -24.21
N ASN A 80 -30.03 0.85 -24.19
CA ASN A 80 -29.98 -0.08 -23.06
C ASN A 80 -28.57 -0.62 -22.84
N ARG A 81 -27.88 -1.05 -23.92
CA ARG A 81 -26.48 -1.48 -23.80
C ARG A 81 -25.55 -0.38 -23.29
N GLN A 82 -25.81 0.87 -23.65
CA GLN A 82 -25.04 1.99 -23.16
C GLN A 82 -25.32 2.26 -21.68
N ALA A 83 -26.58 2.18 -21.25
CA ALA A 83 -26.97 2.28 -19.85
C ALA A 83 -26.33 1.16 -19.00
N ASP A 84 -26.32 -0.07 -19.50
CA ASP A 84 -25.68 -1.21 -18.84
C ASP A 84 -24.18 -0.96 -18.63
N ARG A 85 -23.48 -0.41 -19.64
CA ARG A 85 -22.06 -0.04 -19.50
C ARG A 85 -21.85 1.04 -18.45
N HIS A 86 -22.64 2.11 -18.50
CA HIS A 86 -22.55 3.19 -17.51
C HIS A 86 -22.83 2.70 -16.09
N GLN A 87 -23.73 1.72 -15.93
CA GLN A 87 -24.02 1.10 -14.64
C GLN A 87 -22.80 0.33 -14.11
N ILE A 88 -22.12 -0.45 -14.97
CA ILE A 88 -20.89 -1.16 -14.61
C ILE A 88 -19.81 -0.16 -14.19
N ASP A 89 -19.57 0.88 -14.99
CA ASP A 89 -18.56 1.90 -14.69
C ASP A 89 -18.84 2.61 -13.34
N LEU A 90 -20.12 2.87 -13.04
CA LEU A 90 -20.54 3.45 -11.78
C LEU A 90 -20.26 2.53 -10.59
N GLU A 91 -20.56 1.23 -10.72
CA GLU A 91 -20.30 0.23 -9.69
C GLU A 91 -18.80 0.06 -9.41
N GLU A 92 -17.97 0.04 -10.44
CA GLU A 92 -16.50 -0.01 -10.33
C GLU A 92 -15.93 1.25 -9.65
N ALA A 93 -16.42 2.43 -10.03
CA ALA A 93 -16.04 3.69 -9.40
C ALA A 93 -16.43 3.70 -7.92
N HIS A 94 -17.64 3.26 -7.58
CA HIS A 94 -18.10 3.17 -6.20
C HIS A 94 -17.27 2.19 -5.35
N ALA A 95 -16.91 1.03 -5.91
CA ALA A 95 -16.03 0.07 -5.26
C ALA A 95 -14.64 0.67 -4.99
N THR A 96 -14.11 1.41 -5.97
CA THR A 96 -12.81 2.11 -5.86
C THR A 96 -12.83 3.16 -4.77
N ILE A 97 -13.86 4.01 -4.74
CA ILE A 97 -14.03 5.05 -3.70
C ILE A 97 -14.12 4.40 -2.31
N THR A 98 -14.91 3.34 -2.17
CA THR A 98 -15.08 2.62 -0.90
C THR A 98 -13.77 2.00 -0.41
N ARG A 99 -12.92 1.52 -1.33
CA ARG A 99 -11.57 1.04 -1.00
C ARG A 99 -10.68 2.18 -0.53
N LEU A 100 -10.61 3.28 -1.28
CA LEU A 100 -9.78 4.45 -0.94
C LEU A 100 -10.16 5.06 0.41
N LEU A 101 -11.44 5.13 0.75
CA LEU A 101 -11.89 5.61 2.06
C LEU A 101 -11.40 4.72 3.21
N ARG A 102 -11.36 3.39 3.01
CA ARG A 102 -10.80 2.47 4.01
C ARG A 102 -9.29 2.64 4.15
N GLU A 103 -8.58 2.76 3.04
CA GLU A 103 -7.13 3.00 3.03
C GLU A 103 -6.80 4.34 3.71
N GLN A 104 -7.57 5.39 3.43
CA GLN A 104 -7.45 6.69 4.08
C GLN A 104 -7.60 6.57 5.60
N LYS A 105 -8.66 5.90 6.07
CA LYS A 105 -8.88 5.71 7.51
C LYS A 105 -7.72 4.99 8.19
N VAL A 106 -7.19 3.93 7.57
CA VAL A 106 -6.01 3.20 8.07
C VAL A 106 -4.78 4.12 8.12
N SER A 107 -4.60 4.97 7.10
CA SER A 107 -3.49 5.93 7.08
C SER A 107 -3.61 7.00 8.16
N GLU A 108 -4.82 7.50 8.43
CA GLU A 108 -5.10 8.47 9.50
C GLU A 108 -4.80 7.86 10.89
N GLU A 109 -5.23 6.62 11.13
CA GLU A 109 -4.91 5.89 12.37
C GLU A 109 -3.38 5.70 12.54
N LYS A 110 -2.66 5.40 11.46
CA LYS A 110 -1.20 5.26 11.47
C LYS A 110 -0.51 6.59 11.78
N ILE A 111 -0.98 7.70 11.20
CA ILE A 111 -0.46 9.05 11.48
C ILE A 111 -0.67 9.39 12.96
N ALA A 112 -1.88 9.19 13.49
CA ALA A 112 -2.17 9.46 14.91
C ALA A 112 -1.28 8.62 15.85
N SER A 113 -1.02 7.36 15.52
CA SER A 113 -0.09 6.50 16.28
C SER A 113 1.35 7.02 16.25
N LEU A 114 1.83 7.47 15.08
CA LEU A 114 3.17 8.03 14.94
C LEU A 114 3.32 9.36 15.69
N GLU A 115 2.31 10.23 15.64
CA GLU A 115 2.30 11.48 16.41
C GLU A 115 2.35 11.23 17.93
N ALA A 116 1.68 10.18 18.41
CA ALA A 116 1.76 9.79 19.82
C ALA A 116 3.17 9.33 20.21
N LYS A 117 3.80 8.49 19.38
CA LYS A 117 5.19 8.03 19.59
C LYS A 117 6.21 9.16 19.50
N ASP A 118 6.00 10.12 18.60
CA ASP A 118 6.86 11.29 18.48
C ASP A 118 6.79 12.16 19.75
N LYS A 119 5.59 12.43 20.27
CA LYS A 119 5.40 13.13 21.55
C LYS A 119 6.05 12.41 22.73
N GLU A 120 5.93 11.08 22.79
CA GLU A 120 6.58 10.26 23.81
C GLU A 120 8.11 10.36 23.70
N SER A 121 8.64 10.26 22.49
CA SER A 121 10.08 10.38 22.22
C SER A 121 10.61 11.77 22.61
N GLN A 122 9.88 12.84 22.28
CA GLN A 122 10.21 14.21 22.68
C GLN A 122 10.22 14.38 24.21
N ALA A 123 9.26 13.78 24.92
CA ALA A 123 9.22 13.80 26.37
C ALA A 123 10.44 13.10 27.00
N ILE A 124 10.82 11.93 26.46
CA ILE A 124 12.02 11.19 26.90
C ILE A 124 13.28 12.01 26.63
N ILE A 125 13.40 12.63 25.46
CA ILE A 125 14.55 13.49 25.14
C ILE A 125 14.65 14.66 26.13
N ALA A 126 13.55 15.37 26.38
CA ALA A 126 13.52 16.47 27.34
C ALA A 126 13.88 16.02 28.77
N GLU A 127 13.42 14.84 29.20
CA GLU A 127 13.81 14.26 30.49
C GLU A 127 15.32 13.97 30.55
N LYS A 128 15.88 13.36 29.50
CA LYS A 128 17.32 13.06 29.43
C LYS A 128 18.16 14.34 29.38
N GLU A 129 17.73 15.35 28.64
CA GLU A 129 18.40 16.66 28.60
C GLU A 129 18.35 17.37 29.95
N ALA A 130 17.23 17.32 30.67
CA ALA A 130 17.12 17.85 32.02
C ALA A 130 18.03 17.08 33.00
N ALA A 131 18.06 15.75 32.91
CA ALA A 131 18.93 14.91 33.72
C ALA A 131 20.41 15.23 33.47
N LEU A 132 20.83 15.38 32.21
CA LEU A 132 22.19 15.77 31.84
C LEU A 132 22.54 17.19 32.30
N SER A 133 21.60 18.13 32.21
CA SER A 133 21.80 19.51 32.68
C SER A 133 21.91 19.59 34.20
N SER A 134 21.22 18.70 34.93
CA SER A 134 21.28 18.60 36.40
C SER A 134 22.44 17.74 36.91
N SER A 135 22.95 16.83 36.08
CA SER A 135 24.13 16.04 36.36
C SER A 135 25.32 16.96 36.26
N GLU A 136 25.70 17.60 37.36
CA GLU A 136 26.88 18.47 37.42
C GLU A 136 28.13 17.66 37.03
N PRO A 137 28.66 17.81 35.80
CA PRO A 137 29.94 17.22 35.46
C PRO A 137 31.02 17.85 36.34
N SER A 138 30.74 19.07 36.82
CA SER A 138 31.53 19.83 37.77
C SER A 138 31.89 19.04 39.02
N ARG A 139 30.96 18.28 39.62
CA ARG A 139 31.26 17.59 40.89
C ARG A 139 32.26 16.45 40.70
N VAL A 140 32.09 15.65 39.63
CA VAL A 140 33.05 14.58 39.28
C VAL A 140 34.40 15.16 38.87
N ILE A 141 34.41 16.24 38.09
CA ILE A 141 35.64 16.94 37.68
C ILE A 141 36.34 17.58 38.88
N GLU A 142 35.59 18.14 39.82
CA GLU A 142 36.11 18.79 41.03
C GLU A 142 36.65 17.77 42.03
N ASP A 143 35.97 16.64 42.20
CA ASP A 143 36.45 15.52 43.01
C ASP A 143 37.70 14.88 42.38
N PHE A 144 37.76 14.77 41.05
CA PHE A 144 38.98 14.36 40.35
C PHE A 144 40.13 15.35 40.57
N LYS A 145 39.88 16.66 40.46
CA LYS A 145 40.87 17.70 40.77
C LYS A 145 41.37 17.62 42.22
N LYS A 146 40.46 17.43 43.19
CA LYS A 146 40.80 17.23 44.61
C LYS A 146 41.66 15.98 44.81
N SER A 147 41.32 14.88 44.14
CA SER A 147 42.10 13.63 44.19
C SER A 147 43.52 13.82 43.64
N ILE A 148 43.67 14.51 42.51
CA ILE A 148 44.99 14.84 41.94
C ILE A 148 45.80 15.71 42.90
N ALA A 149 45.19 16.76 43.49
CA ALA A 149 45.86 17.61 44.48
C ALA A 149 46.30 16.82 45.72
N PHE A 150 45.44 15.94 46.24
CA PHE A 150 45.78 15.06 47.36
C PHE A 150 46.93 14.12 47.02
N LYS A 151 46.94 13.53 45.81
CA LYS A 151 48.03 12.68 45.34
C LYS A 151 49.36 13.44 45.32
N THR A 152 49.38 14.69 44.84
CA THR A 152 50.58 15.54 44.85
C THR A 152 51.09 15.78 46.27
N ILE A 153 50.20 16.13 47.21
CA ILE A 153 50.59 16.34 48.62
C ILE A 153 51.22 15.09 49.23
N VAL A 154 50.61 13.92 49.00
CA VAL A 154 51.16 12.64 49.49
C VAL A 154 52.51 12.35 48.85
N GLN A 155 52.66 12.61 47.56
CA GLN A 155 53.92 12.41 46.85
C GLN A 155 55.03 13.32 47.40
N ASP A 156 54.73 14.61 47.64
CA ASP A 156 55.66 15.57 48.24
C ASP A 156 56.11 15.11 49.64
N HIS A 157 55.19 14.65 50.49
CA HIS A 157 55.53 14.14 51.83
C HIS A 157 56.36 12.86 51.77
N VAL A 158 56.08 11.97 50.82
CA VAL A 158 56.87 10.76 50.62
C VAL A 158 58.28 11.11 50.16
N GLU A 159 58.43 12.10 49.29
CA GLU A 159 59.73 12.57 48.81
C GLU A 159 60.52 13.27 49.92
N GLU A 160 59.88 14.15 50.70
CA GLU A 160 60.48 14.78 51.89
C GLU A 160 60.93 13.73 52.92
N ALA A 161 60.09 12.74 53.21
CA ALA A 161 60.44 11.65 54.12
C ALA A 161 61.62 10.82 53.59
N ARG A 162 61.66 10.52 52.28
CA ARG A 162 62.78 9.83 51.63
C ARG A 162 64.07 10.63 51.74
N ASP A 163 64.03 11.93 51.49
CA ASP A 163 65.19 12.82 51.61
C ASP A 163 65.68 12.92 53.04
N HIS A 164 64.77 13.00 54.02
CA HIS A 164 65.11 13.02 55.43
C HIS A 164 65.77 11.71 55.88
N ILE A 165 65.24 10.56 55.47
CA ILE A 165 65.85 9.24 55.72
C ILE A 165 67.25 9.18 55.11
N TYR A 166 67.39 9.61 53.86
CA TYR A 166 68.69 9.64 53.18
C TYR A 166 69.69 10.52 53.92
N ALA A 167 69.30 11.72 54.38
CA ALA A 167 70.17 12.62 55.13
C ALA A 167 70.65 11.99 56.45
N ILE A 168 69.80 11.25 57.16
CA ILE A 168 70.18 10.49 58.36
C ILE A 168 71.16 9.37 57.99
N GLU A 169 70.86 8.58 56.95
CA GLU A 169 71.71 7.47 56.52
C GLU A 169 73.10 7.95 56.04
N VAL A 170 73.19 9.10 55.37
CA VAL A 170 74.48 9.73 54.99
C VAL A 170 75.29 10.11 56.22
N LYS A 171 74.67 10.78 57.21
CA LYS A 171 75.36 11.12 58.47
C LYS A 171 75.85 9.88 59.23
N GLY A 172 75.02 8.84 59.29
CA GLY A 172 75.41 7.56 59.90
C GLY A 172 76.54 6.85 59.14
N LEU A 173 76.57 7.02 57.81
CA LEU A 173 77.64 6.50 56.97
C LEU A 173 78.97 7.23 57.21
N GLU A 174 78.94 8.56 57.26
CA GLU A 174 80.13 9.38 57.57
C GLU A 174 80.75 8.97 58.90
N GLN A 175 79.92 8.74 59.93
CA GLN A 175 80.37 8.25 61.23
C GLN A 175 80.98 6.84 61.15
N GLN A 176 80.38 5.92 60.39
CA GLN A 176 80.95 4.57 60.21
C GLN A 176 82.23 4.55 59.37
N CYS A 177 82.39 5.47 58.41
CA CYS A 177 83.66 5.64 57.69
C CYS A 177 84.79 6.03 58.64
N THR A 178 84.50 6.81 59.69
CA THR A 178 85.49 7.20 60.70
C THR A 178 85.75 6.13 61.76
N GLU A 179 84.77 5.29 62.11
CA GLU A 179 84.86 4.33 63.22
C GLU A 179 85.24 2.89 62.75
N ASP A 180 84.66 2.40 61.65
CA ASP A 180 84.73 0.98 61.21
C ASP A 180 85.62 0.73 59.97
N GLY A 181 86.22 1.79 59.42
CA GLY A 181 87.14 1.75 58.28
C GLY A 181 86.50 1.96 56.89
N PHE A 182 87.30 2.56 55.99
CA PHE A 182 86.88 3.09 54.68
C PHE A 182 86.13 2.10 53.79
N ILE A 183 86.58 0.84 53.70
CA ILE A 183 86.00 -0.15 52.79
C ILE A 183 84.53 -0.46 53.16
N ARG A 184 84.22 -0.55 54.47
CA ARG A 184 82.87 -0.85 54.94
C ARG A 184 81.91 0.31 54.70
N GLY A 185 82.37 1.55 54.90
CA GLY A 185 81.62 2.76 54.60
C GLY A 185 81.37 2.94 53.09
N PHE A 186 82.35 2.65 52.24
CA PHE A 186 82.20 2.75 50.79
C PHE A 186 81.06 1.88 50.23
N PHE A 187 81.02 0.58 50.57
CA PHE A 187 79.96 -0.32 50.08
C PHE A 187 78.56 0.00 50.63
N LYS A 188 78.47 0.65 51.80
CA LYS A 188 77.18 1.13 52.32
C LYS A 188 76.75 2.43 51.62
N GLY A 189 77.67 3.32 51.28
CA GLY A 189 77.39 4.54 50.51
C GLY A 189 76.89 4.28 49.10
N VAL A 190 77.47 3.29 48.40
CA VAL A 190 76.98 2.87 47.07
C VAL A 190 75.52 2.41 47.13
N ARG A 191 75.17 1.58 48.13
CA ARG A 191 73.78 1.11 48.33
C ARG A 191 72.82 2.23 48.71
N LEU A 192 73.29 3.24 49.43
CA LEU A 192 72.51 4.39 49.83
C LEU A 192 72.18 5.30 48.62
N MET A 193 73.15 5.54 47.74
CA MET A 193 72.94 6.29 46.48
C MET A 193 71.96 5.59 45.54
N GLN A 194 72.00 4.25 45.47
CA GLN A 194 71.02 3.47 44.69
C GLN A 194 69.59 3.65 45.21
N ARG A 195 69.40 3.64 46.54
CA ARG A 195 68.08 3.85 47.16
C ARG A 195 67.52 5.26 46.95
N LYS A 196 68.37 6.31 46.95
CA LYS A 196 67.95 7.69 46.69
C LYS A 196 67.49 7.92 45.26
N THR A 197 68.26 7.40 44.30
CA THR A 197 68.02 7.67 42.89
C THR A 197 66.89 6.80 42.34
N GLY A 198 66.45 5.76 43.07
CA GLY A 198 65.41 4.83 42.64
C GLY A 198 65.81 3.96 41.44
N VAL A 199 67.07 4.05 41.00
CA VAL A 199 67.64 3.29 39.88
C VAL A 199 68.46 2.14 40.44
N SER A 200 67.99 0.91 40.24
CA SER A 200 68.80 -0.29 40.45
C SER A 200 69.87 -0.37 39.38
N ILE A 201 71.14 -0.21 39.74
CA ILE A 201 72.24 -0.62 38.87
C ILE A 201 72.45 -2.11 39.09
N GLU A 202 72.17 -2.86 38.04
CA GLU A 202 72.40 -4.30 37.97
C GLU A 202 73.91 -4.59 38.06
N GLU A 203 74.24 -5.51 38.97
CA GLU A 203 75.47 -6.31 39.03
C GLU A 203 76.82 -5.64 39.39
N VAL A 204 77.29 -5.92 40.62
CA VAL A 204 78.58 -6.62 40.83
C VAL A 204 78.45 -7.54 42.05
N THR A 205 78.19 -8.83 41.84
CA THR A 205 78.30 -9.89 42.86
C THR A 205 79.72 -10.47 42.89
N PRO A 206 80.13 -11.06 44.02
CA PRO A 206 80.19 -12.53 44.04
C PRO A 206 79.69 -13.19 45.35
N SER A 207 78.67 -14.03 45.15
CA SER A 207 78.65 -15.47 45.48
C SER A 207 78.42 -16.00 46.91
N GLN A 208 77.26 -16.70 47.02
CA GLN A 208 76.99 -18.00 47.66
C GLN A 208 76.04 -18.11 48.87
N ALA A 209 75.13 -19.10 48.70
CA ALA A 209 74.20 -19.78 49.59
C ALA A 209 72.85 -19.07 49.84
N SER A 210 71.69 -19.66 49.60
CA SER A 210 71.29 -20.98 49.07
C SER A 210 69.81 -20.88 48.67
N ALA A 211 69.48 -21.47 47.52
CA ALA A 211 68.13 -21.60 47.00
C ALA A 211 67.29 -22.60 47.82
N ASP A 212 65.98 -22.33 47.94
CA ASP A 212 64.88 -23.21 47.48
C ASP A 212 63.59 -22.89 48.25
N PHE A 213 62.59 -22.32 47.57
CA PHE A 213 61.28 -22.92 47.28
C PHE A 213 60.44 -21.98 46.39
N PRO A 214 59.68 -22.51 45.42
CA PRO A 214 58.89 -21.72 44.47
C PRO A 214 57.43 -21.56 44.91
N SER A 215 56.82 -20.45 44.51
CA SER A 215 55.37 -20.24 44.45
C SER A 215 55.19 -19.11 43.43
N GLY A 216 54.88 -19.38 42.17
CA GLY A 216 53.77 -20.20 41.75
C GLY A 216 52.60 -19.27 41.47
N SER A 217 52.72 -18.55 40.35
CA SER A 217 51.69 -17.78 39.67
C SER A 217 50.36 -18.54 39.62
N ASP A 218 49.27 -17.89 40.03
CA ASP A 218 48.13 -17.68 39.13
C ASP A 218 47.14 -16.70 39.77
N GLY A 219 47.13 -15.50 39.20
CA GLY A 219 46.09 -14.50 39.37
C GLY A 219 45.56 -14.18 37.99
N ASP A 220 44.78 -15.12 37.47
CA ASP A 220 43.88 -14.93 36.34
C ASP A 220 42.99 -13.68 36.52
N GLU A 221 42.32 -13.32 35.42
CA GLU A 221 40.93 -12.84 35.43
C GLU A 221 40.63 -11.35 35.22
N VAL A 222 41.46 -10.57 34.50
CA VAL A 222 41.03 -9.20 34.09
C VAL A 222 41.27 -8.82 32.63
N GLU A 223 41.96 -9.64 31.83
CA GLU A 223 42.30 -9.27 30.44
C GLU A 223 41.44 -9.98 29.36
N SER A 224 40.46 -10.80 29.76
CA SER A 224 39.66 -11.63 28.84
C SER A 224 38.28 -11.07 28.49
N ASP A 225 37.79 -10.02 29.16
CA ASP A 225 36.43 -9.50 28.99
C ASP A 225 36.30 -8.28 28.06
N LEU A 226 37.42 -7.69 27.60
CA LEU A 226 37.40 -6.53 26.69
C LEU A 226 37.55 -6.89 25.21
N ARG A 227 37.57 -8.18 24.85
CA ARG A 227 37.61 -8.64 23.44
C ARG A 227 36.33 -9.30 22.93
N LYS A 228 35.23 -9.28 23.69
CA LYS A 228 33.94 -9.88 23.30
C LYS A 228 32.83 -8.90 22.90
N VAL A 229 33.12 -7.60 22.77
CA VAL A 229 32.09 -6.58 22.44
C VAL A 229 32.24 -5.98 21.03
N LEU A 230 33.20 -6.45 20.21
CA LEU A 230 33.40 -5.92 18.85
C LEU A 230 33.29 -6.95 17.71
N ASP A 231 32.81 -8.17 17.98
CA ASP A 231 32.39 -9.10 16.92
C ASP A 231 30.85 -9.22 16.92
N LEU A 232 30.20 -8.29 16.23
CA LEU A 232 28.90 -8.50 15.61
C LEU A 232 28.95 -7.84 14.22
N ASP A 233 29.76 -8.44 13.35
CA ASP A 233 29.65 -8.25 11.92
C ASP A 233 28.33 -8.85 11.43
N ALA A 234 27.53 -7.97 10.86
CA ALA A 234 26.61 -8.12 9.75
C ALA A 234 26.21 -9.54 9.32
N ASP A 235 24.96 -9.89 9.59
CA ASP A 235 24.12 -10.67 8.67
C ASP A 235 22.66 -10.27 8.92
N ASP A 236 22.04 -9.62 7.93
CA ASP A 236 20.63 -9.82 7.56
C ASP A 236 20.29 -9.12 6.24
N GLU A 237 20.05 -9.99 5.23
CA GLU A 237 19.07 -9.90 4.15
C GLU A 237 18.98 -8.63 3.27
N ILE A 238 19.63 -8.72 2.10
CA ILE A 238 19.13 -8.08 0.87
C ILE A 238 18.05 -9.00 0.30
N VAL A 239 16.79 -8.57 0.38
CA VAL A 239 15.68 -9.15 -0.37
C VAL A 239 15.68 -8.50 -1.76
N ASP A 240 15.98 -9.29 -2.79
CA ASP A 240 15.84 -8.92 -4.19
C ASP A 240 14.37 -8.59 -4.51
N VAL A 241 14.16 -7.43 -5.13
CA VAL A 241 12.91 -7.05 -5.78
C VAL A 241 13.17 -7.04 -7.29
N GLU A 242 12.68 -8.06 -7.98
CA GLU A 242 12.20 -7.95 -9.37
C GLU A 242 10.94 -8.81 -9.54
#